data_AF-A0A3S9EV00-F1
#
_entry.id   AF-A0A3S9EV00-F1
#
_cell.length_a   1.000
_cell.length_b   1.000
_cell.length_c   1.000
_cell.angle_alpha   90.00
_cell.angle_beta   90.00
_cell.angle_gamma   90.00
#
_symmetry.space_group_name_H-M   'P 1'
#
loop_
_entity.id
_entity.type
_entity.pdbx_description
1 polymer ?
#
loop_
_entity_poly.entity_id
_entity_poly.type
_entity_poly.pdbx_seq_one_letter_code
_entity_poly.pdbx_strand_id
1 'polypeptide(L)'
;MYVAVKGGEAAIANAHRLLADRRRGDRSVPALRLDQIVEQLALGVDRVMSEGSLYDRELAALAIVQARGDMIEAIFLIRAYRTTLPRFGYTSAVDTGAMLIERRVSATYKDLPGGQLLGPTFDYTHRLLDPELAAGGDVAEPMERPIEAEPMPRVSAILAREGLIEADGDMPGDHVPGDITREPLQFPMARDIRLQALSRGDEGFLLALGYSTQRGYARNHPFVGEIRIGAVELELEVPELPFAVPLGSVRVTECQMVNQFKGSAKAPPQFTRGYGLVFGQSERKAMAMALCDRALRASELGEDVVAAAQDEEFVISHSDNVQATGFVEHLKLPHYVDFQAELDLVRRMRAEHDARENHRTGEEKREAAE
;
A
#
# COMPACT_ATOMS: atom_id res chain seq x y z
N MET A 1 53.48 7.47 4.29
CA MET A 1 52.67 8.68 4.06
C MET A 1 51.47 8.25 3.22
N TYR A 2 50.26 8.37 3.76
CA TYR A 2 49.04 8.11 2.98
C TYR A 2 48.59 9.41 2.33
N VAL A 3 48.26 9.37 1.04
CA VAL A 3 47.73 10.52 0.28
C VAL A 3 46.29 10.19 -0.09
N ALA A 4 45.35 11.07 0.26
CA ALA A 4 43.97 10.92 -0.15
C ALA A 4 43.85 11.13 -1.67
N VAL A 5 43.27 10.15 -2.37
CA VAL A 5 42.96 10.24 -3.80
C VAL A 5 41.45 10.25 -4.00
N LYS A 6 40.98 10.98 -5.02
CA LYS A 6 39.56 10.96 -5.40
C LYS A 6 39.25 9.63 -6.10
N GLY A 7 38.24 8.89 -5.61
CA GLY A 7 37.81 7.63 -6.21
C GLY A 7 36.30 7.36 -6.21
N GLY A 8 35.53 8.09 -5.40
CA GLY A 8 34.09 7.84 -5.22
C GLY A 8 33.27 7.98 -6.51
N GLU A 9 33.44 9.08 -7.25
CA GLU A 9 32.67 9.34 -8.47
C GLU A 9 32.91 8.29 -9.56
N ALA A 10 34.17 7.93 -9.80
CA ALA A 10 34.53 6.90 -10.77
C ALA A 10 33.98 5.53 -10.38
N ALA A 11 34.00 5.19 -9.09
CA ALA A 11 33.42 3.96 -8.57
C ALA A 11 31.90 3.92 -8.75
N ILE A 12 31.19 5.00 -8.41
CA ILE A 12 29.73 5.13 -8.60
C ILE A 12 29.36 5.00 -10.10
N ALA A 13 30.07 5.72 -10.97
CA ALA A 13 29.82 5.67 -12.41
C ALA A 13 30.04 4.26 -12.99
N ASN A 14 31.02 3.51 -12.48
CA ASN A 14 31.24 2.13 -12.89
C ASN A 14 30.17 1.18 -12.33
N ALA A 15 29.74 1.38 -11.08
CA ALA A 15 28.65 0.62 -10.48
C ALA A 15 27.34 0.80 -11.27
N HIS A 16 27.02 2.02 -11.71
CA HIS A 16 25.85 2.28 -12.55
C HIS A 16 25.94 1.59 -13.93
N ARG A 17 27.13 1.59 -14.56
CA ARG A 17 27.36 0.85 -15.82
C ARG A 17 27.18 -0.65 -15.63
N LEU A 18 27.69 -1.20 -14.54
CA LEU A 18 27.50 -2.61 -14.20
C LEU A 18 26.03 -2.92 -13.95
N LEU A 19 25.30 -2.06 -13.23
CA LEU A 19 23.86 -2.21 -13.00
C LEU A 19 23.08 -2.19 -14.33
N ALA A 20 23.43 -1.29 -15.25
CA ALA A 20 22.80 -1.21 -16.57
C ALA A 20 23.05 -2.47 -17.42
N ASP A 21 24.28 -3.01 -17.40
CA ASP A 21 24.61 -4.28 -18.07
C ASP A 21 23.83 -5.45 -17.45
N ARG A 22 23.76 -5.52 -16.12
CA ARG A 22 22.98 -6.54 -15.39
C ARG A 22 21.47 -6.40 -15.56
N ARG A 23 20.95 -5.19 -15.79
CA ARG A 23 19.55 -4.96 -16.19
C ARG A 23 19.30 -5.51 -17.59
N ARG A 24 20.23 -5.28 -18.53
CA ARG A 24 20.07 -5.78 -19.90
C ARG A 24 20.12 -7.31 -19.97
N GLY A 25 20.95 -7.96 -19.15
CA GLY A 25 21.10 -9.42 -19.16
C GLY A 25 21.75 -9.94 -20.44
N ASP A 26 21.46 -11.20 -20.80
CA ASP A 26 21.95 -11.78 -22.05
C ASP A 26 21.37 -11.04 -23.27
N ARG A 27 22.26 -10.56 -24.14
CA ARG A 27 21.90 -9.78 -25.33
C ARG A 27 21.28 -10.64 -26.44
N SER A 28 21.37 -11.96 -26.35
CA SER A 28 20.66 -12.89 -27.24
C SER A 28 19.15 -12.91 -26.96
N VAL A 29 18.74 -12.60 -25.73
CA VAL A 29 17.33 -12.49 -25.34
C VAL A 29 16.80 -11.12 -25.76
N PRO A 30 15.60 -11.05 -26.39
CA PRO A 30 14.95 -9.78 -26.72
C PRO A 30 14.83 -8.85 -25.52
N ALA A 31 15.01 -7.55 -25.74
CA ALA A 31 14.77 -6.56 -24.69
C ALA A 31 13.27 -6.52 -24.34
N LEU A 32 12.97 -6.35 -23.05
CA LEU A 32 11.59 -6.16 -22.59
C LEU A 32 11.00 -4.88 -23.20
N ARG A 33 9.80 -4.99 -23.76
CA ARG A 33 9.00 -3.85 -24.20
C ARG A 33 8.02 -3.44 -23.10
N LEU A 34 7.67 -2.15 -23.07
CA LEU A 34 6.75 -1.62 -22.06
C LEU A 34 5.35 -2.23 -22.20
N ASP A 35 4.84 -2.33 -23.42
CA ASP A 35 3.55 -2.96 -23.71
C ASP A 35 3.45 -4.41 -23.21
N GLN A 36 4.52 -5.21 -23.29
CA GLN A 36 4.55 -6.56 -22.71
C GLN A 36 4.31 -6.54 -21.20
N ILE A 37 4.90 -5.57 -20.48
CA ILE A 37 4.75 -5.45 -19.03
C ILE A 37 3.37 -4.90 -18.68
N VAL A 38 2.93 -3.87 -19.41
CA VAL A 38 1.61 -3.24 -19.27
C VAL A 38 0.48 -4.26 -19.45
N GLU A 39 0.58 -5.15 -20.43
CA GLU A 39 -0.46 -6.11 -20.78
C GLU A 39 -0.33 -7.45 -20.04
N GLN A 40 0.89 -7.97 -19.84
CA GLN A 40 1.09 -9.35 -19.33
C GLN A 40 1.49 -9.39 -17.85
N LEU A 41 2.03 -8.31 -17.30
CA LEU A 41 2.41 -8.18 -15.88
C LEU A 41 1.57 -7.10 -15.18
N ALA A 42 0.32 -6.91 -15.63
CA ALA A 42 -0.57 -5.82 -15.24
C ALA A 42 -0.73 -5.67 -13.72
N LEU A 43 -0.80 -6.76 -12.94
CA LEU A 43 -0.93 -6.66 -11.48
C LEU A 43 0.30 -6.05 -10.79
N GLY A 44 1.50 -6.24 -11.35
CA GLY A 44 2.71 -5.56 -10.89
C GLY A 44 2.65 -4.07 -11.18
N VAL A 45 2.18 -3.71 -12.38
CA VAL A 45 1.94 -2.31 -12.79
C VAL A 45 0.92 -1.65 -11.86
N ASP A 46 -0.19 -2.32 -11.56
CA ASP A 46 -1.26 -1.84 -10.67
C ASP A 46 -0.75 -1.57 -9.25
N ARG A 47 0.11 -2.44 -8.72
CA ARG A 47 0.77 -2.23 -7.43
C ARG A 47 1.68 -1.00 -7.46
N VAL A 48 2.51 -0.87 -8.50
CA VAL A 48 3.43 0.27 -8.66
C VAL A 48 2.65 1.59 -8.81
N MET A 49 1.54 1.63 -9.55
CA MET A 49 0.69 2.82 -9.64
C MET A 49 0.06 3.18 -8.30
N SER A 50 -0.50 2.19 -7.60
CA SER A 50 -1.21 2.36 -6.33
C SER A 50 -0.27 2.88 -5.24
N GLU A 51 0.82 2.14 -4.98
CA GLU A 51 1.80 2.53 -3.97
C GLU A 51 2.66 3.71 -4.47
N GLY A 52 2.84 3.93 -5.77
CA GLY A 52 3.53 5.10 -6.32
C GLY A 52 2.73 6.42 -6.25
N SER A 53 1.41 6.34 -6.08
CA SER A 53 0.48 7.49 -6.13
C SER A 53 0.45 8.23 -7.48
N LEU A 54 0.63 7.50 -8.58
CA LEU A 54 0.56 8.05 -9.93
C LEU A 54 -0.09 7.02 -10.85
N TYR A 55 -1.25 7.36 -11.40
CA TYR A 55 -1.94 6.50 -12.37
C TYR A 55 -1.39 6.77 -13.77
N ASP A 56 -0.42 5.95 -14.18
CA ASP A 56 0.10 5.89 -15.54
C ASP A 56 0.74 4.51 -15.75
N ARG A 57 0.11 3.68 -16.60
CA ARG A 57 0.53 2.29 -16.81
C ARG A 57 1.90 2.21 -17.49
N GLU A 58 2.19 3.11 -18.43
CA GLU A 58 3.45 3.09 -19.18
C GLU A 58 4.62 3.55 -18.31
N LEU A 59 4.43 4.61 -17.51
CA LEU A 59 5.43 5.05 -16.56
C LEU A 59 5.71 3.97 -15.51
N ALA A 60 4.66 3.34 -14.95
CA ALA A 60 4.83 2.26 -13.99
C ALA A 60 5.57 1.06 -14.61
N ALA A 61 5.27 0.69 -15.85
CA ALA A 61 6.03 -0.34 -16.58
C ALA A 61 7.49 0.07 -16.83
N LEU A 62 7.76 1.33 -17.17
CA LEU A 62 9.12 1.85 -17.32
C LEU A 62 9.90 1.76 -16.01
N ALA A 63 9.27 2.13 -14.89
CA ALA A 63 9.86 2.01 -13.56
C ALA A 63 10.19 0.55 -13.22
N ILE A 64 9.31 -0.40 -13.54
CA ILE A 64 9.56 -1.84 -13.36
C ILE A 64 10.78 -2.29 -14.17
N VAL A 65 10.89 -1.89 -15.45
CA VAL A 65 12.09 -2.19 -16.28
C VAL A 65 13.34 -1.60 -15.65
N GLN A 66 13.29 -0.32 -15.27
CA GLN A 66 14.43 0.41 -14.71
C GLN A 66 14.92 -0.23 -13.39
N ALA A 67 13.99 -0.64 -12.54
CA ALA A 67 14.21 -1.33 -11.27
C ALA A 67 14.52 -2.83 -11.40
N ARG A 68 14.58 -3.38 -12.62
CA ARG A 68 14.84 -4.82 -12.88
C ARG A 68 13.81 -5.74 -12.21
N GLY A 69 12.56 -5.28 -12.10
CA GLY A 69 11.49 -6.02 -11.45
C GLY A 69 11.43 -5.86 -9.92
N ASP A 70 12.32 -5.07 -9.30
CA ASP A 70 12.16 -4.70 -7.89
C ASP A 70 10.99 -3.71 -7.75
N MET A 71 9.92 -4.17 -7.11
CA MET A 71 8.68 -3.39 -6.98
C MET A 71 8.85 -2.18 -6.06
N ILE A 72 9.64 -2.29 -4.98
CA ILE A 72 9.83 -1.19 -4.04
C ILE A 72 10.65 -0.07 -4.70
N GLU A 73 11.70 -0.44 -5.44
CA GLU A 73 12.48 0.53 -6.21
C GLU A 73 11.63 1.15 -7.34
N ALA A 74 10.80 0.36 -8.03
CA ALA A 74 9.88 0.88 -9.05
C ALA A 74 8.87 1.89 -8.46
N ILE A 75 8.29 1.59 -7.29
CA ILE A 75 7.41 2.49 -6.55
C ILE A 75 8.15 3.78 -6.19
N PHE A 76 9.39 3.68 -5.71
CA PHE A 76 10.19 4.84 -5.36
C PHE A 76 10.49 5.71 -6.60
N LEU A 77 10.85 5.11 -7.74
CA LEU A 77 11.07 5.84 -9.00
C LEU A 77 9.83 6.62 -9.44
N ILE A 78 8.65 5.99 -9.39
CA ILE A 78 7.38 6.67 -9.72
C ILE A 78 7.08 7.80 -8.74
N ARG A 79 7.27 7.55 -7.45
CA ARG A 79 7.03 8.55 -6.41
C ARG A 79 7.97 9.75 -6.56
N ALA A 80 9.24 9.50 -6.90
CA ALA A 80 10.22 10.54 -7.18
C ALA A 80 9.85 11.31 -8.45
N TYR A 81 9.48 10.62 -9.53
CA TYR A 81 9.05 11.24 -10.79
C TYR A 81 7.84 12.16 -10.59
N ARG A 82 6.85 11.74 -9.78
CA ARG A 82 5.68 12.55 -9.43
C ARG A 82 6.06 13.92 -8.85
N THR A 83 7.17 14.03 -8.12
CA THR A 83 7.60 15.33 -7.54
C THR A 83 8.11 16.31 -8.59
N THR A 84 8.43 15.83 -9.79
CA THR A 84 8.87 16.66 -10.93
C THR A 84 7.70 17.18 -11.77
N LEU A 85 6.48 16.66 -11.55
CA LEU A 85 5.29 17.00 -12.32
C LEU A 85 4.56 18.21 -11.72
N PRO A 86 4.08 19.16 -12.55
CA PRO A 86 3.21 20.21 -12.08
C PRO A 86 1.84 19.63 -11.67
N ARG A 87 1.25 20.20 -10.61
CA ARG A 87 -0.15 19.91 -10.24
C ARG A 87 -1.06 20.92 -10.93
N PHE A 88 -1.84 20.47 -11.90
CA PHE A 88 -2.77 21.35 -12.63
C PHE A 88 -4.07 21.64 -11.88
N GLY A 89 -4.48 20.75 -10.97
CA GLY A 89 -5.73 20.91 -10.22
C GLY A 89 -6.12 19.63 -9.48
N TYR A 90 -7.38 19.56 -9.09
CA TYR A 90 -8.01 18.42 -8.43
C TYR A 90 -9.24 18.01 -9.24
N THR A 91 -9.47 16.71 -9.40
CA THR A 91 -10.72 16.23 -9.97
C THR A 91 -11.86 16.47 -8.99
N SER A 92 -13.09 16.48 -9.49
CA SER A 92 -14.27 16.19 -8.66
C SER A 92 -14.11 14.84 -7.97
N ALA A 93 -14.83 14.64 -6.86
CA ALA A 93 -14.84 13.36 -6.17
C ALA A 93 -15.36 12.26 -7.10
N VAL A 94 -14.65 11.13 -7.19
CA VAL A 94 -15.03 10.03 -8.07
C VAL A 94 -16.31 9.35 -7.58
N ASP A 95 -17.26 9.10 -8.50
CA ASP A 95 -18.47 8.34 -8.19
C ASP A 95 -18.30 6.86 -8.56
N THR A 96 -17.87 6.04 -7.60
CA THR A 96 -17.78 4.58 -7.77
C THR A 96 -19.15 3.89 -7.87
N GLY A 97 -20.25 4.62 -7.67
CA GLY A 97 -21.62 4.17 -7.90
C GLY A 97 -21.95 4.06 -9.39
N ALA A 98 -21.32 4.91 -10.21
CA ALA A 98 -21.43 4.93 -11.66
C ALA A 98 -20.32 4.13 -12.38
N MET A 99 -19.56 3.31 -11.64
CA MET A 99 -18.45 2.52 -12.17
C MET A 99 -18.91 1.61 -13.33
N LEU A 100 -18.11 1.56 -14.40
CA LEU A 100 -18.21 0.54 -15.43
C LEU A 100 -17.56 -0.75 -14.92
N ILE A 101 -18.38 -1.59 -14.30
CA ILE A 101 -17.96 -2.75 -13.51
C ILE A 101 -17.50 -3.90 -14.41
N GLU A 102 -16.30 -4.41 -14.13
CA GLU A 102 -15.71 -5.62 -14.73
C GLU A 102 -15.79 -6.82 -13.77
N ARG A 103 -15.78 -6.55 -12.46
CA ARG A 103 -15.91 -7.54 -11.39
C ARG A 103 -16.68 -6.93 -10.23
N ARG A 104 -17.60 -7.69 -9.65
CA ARG A 104 -18.39 -7.32 -8.49
C ARG A 104 -18.78 -8.55 -7.68
N VAL A 105 -18.32 -8.62 -6.44
CA VAL A 105 -18.64 -9.73 -5.54
C VAL A 105 -19.04 -9.24 -4.15
N SER A 106 -19.93 -9.99 -3.49
CA SER A 106 -20.27 -9.81 -2.07
C SER A 106 -20.29 -11.15 -1.35
N ALA A 107 -19.76 -11.17 -0.13
CA ALA A 107 -19.85 -12.33 0.76
C ALA A 107 -21.04 -12.25 1.73
N THR A 108 -21.79 -11.14 1.73
CA THR A 108 -22.90 -10.89 2.68
C THR A 108 -24.28 -11.26 2.14
N TYR A 109 -24.41 -11.39 0.82
CA TYR A 109 -25.62 -11.82 0.14
C TYR A 109 -25.32 -12.91 -0.87
N LYS A 110 -26.22 -13.88 -1.00
CA LYS A 110 -26.14 -14.89 -2.05
C LYS A 110 -26.33 -14.26 -3.43
N ASP A 111 -27.41 -13.50 -3.58
CA ASP A 111 -27.80 -12.80 -4.81
C ASP A 111 -27.93 -11.29 -4.53
N LEU A 112 -27.55 -10.47 -5.49
CA LEU A 112 -27.60 -9.01 -5.44
C LEU A 112 -28.36 -8.47 -6.66
N PRO A 113 -28.98 -7.28 -6.58
CA PRO A 113 -29.36 -6.54 -7.79
C PRO A 113 -28.13 -6.35 -8.69
N GLY A 114 -28.23 -6.71 -9.97
CA GLY A 114 -27.10 -6.78 -10.91
C GLY A 114 -26.21 -8.02 -10.79
N GLY A 115 -26.48 -8.92 -9.83
CA GLY A 115 -25.82 -10.21 -9.68
C GLY A 115 -24.40 -10.18 -9.11
N GLN A 116 -23.83 -11.38 -8.97
CA GLN A 116 -22.42 -11.62 -8.64
C GLN A 116 -21.65 -11.76 -9.96
N LEU A 117 -20.69 -10.87 -10.21
CA LEU A 117 -19.85 -10.86 -11.40
C LEU A 117 -18.40 -11.20 -11.00
N LEU A 118 -17.97 -12.43 -11.29
CA LEU A 118 -16.62 -12.87 -10.92
C LEU A 118 -15.52 -12.13 -11.69
N GLY A 119 -15.76 -11.76 -12.95
CA GLY A 119 -14.75 -11.11 -13.79
C GLY A 119 -13.44 -11.91 -13.92
N PRO A 120 -12.36 -11.30 -14.41
CA PRO A 120 -11.04 -11.92 -14.48
C PRO A 120 -10.46 -12.08 -13.07
N THR A 121 -10.26 -13.32 -12.59
CA THR A 121 -9.80 -13.57 -11.22
C THR A 121 -8.97 -14.85 -11.10
N PHE A 122 -8.06 -14.86 -10.12
CA PHE A 122 -7.38 -16.08 -9.67
C PHE A 122 -8.19 -16.89 -8.65
N ASP A 123 -9.32 -16.36 -8.20
CA ASP A 123 -10.22 -17.10 -7.31
C ASP A 123 -10.64 -18.40 -7.98
N TYR A 124 -10.77 -19.47 -7.19
CA TYR A 124 -11.15 -20.81 -7.64
C TYR A 124 -10.17 -21.54 -8.57
N THR A 125 -9.06 -20.93 -8.99
CA THR A 125 -8.01 -21.62 -9.76
C THR A 125 -7.28 -22.69 -8.93
N HIS A 126 -6.72 -23.72 -9.56
CA HIS A 126 -5.78 -24.62 -8.91
C HIS A 126 -4.37 -24.02 -8.93
N ARG A 127 -3.70 -23.98 -7.78
CA ARG A 127 -2.39 -23.31 -7.63
C ARG A 127 -1.27 -24.25 -8.06
N LEU A 128 -1.29 -24.64 -9.33
CA LEU A 128 -0.30 -25.48 -9.97
C LEU A 128 0.46 -24.65 -11.00
N LEU A 129 1.78 -24.86 -11.09
CA LEU A 129 2.55 -24.26 -12.18
C LEU A 129 2.09 -24.86 -13.51
N ASP A 130 1.88 -24.01 -14.50
CA ASP A 130 1.46 -24.39 -15.84
C ASP A 130 2.66 -24.32 -16.81
N PRO A 131 3.27 -25.46 -17.19
CA PRO A 131 4.39 -25.47 -18.12
C PRO A 131 4.01 -25.05 -19.54
N GLU A 132 2.72 -25.11 -19.92
CA GLU A 132 2.26 -24.78 -21.27
C GLU A 132 2.47 -23.29 -21.58
N LEU A 133 2.34 -22.42 -20.57
CA LEU A 133 2.63 -20.99 -20.69
C LEU A 133 4.07 -20.69 -21.15
N ALA A 134 5.03 -21.56 -20.84
CA ALA A 134 6.41 -21.39 -21.27
C ALA A 134 6.62 -21.66 -22.78
N ALA A 135 5.75 -22.49 -23.38
CA ALA A 135 5.77 -22.72 -24.82
C ALA A 135 5.20 -21.53 -25.62
N GLY A 136 4.40 -20.68 -24.95
CA GLY A 136 3.61 -19.64 -25.60
C GLY A 136 2.46 -20.23 -26.42
N GLY A 137 1.46 -19.42 -26.72
CA GLY A 137 0.32 -19.84 -27.53
C GLY A 137 -0.83 -18.85 -27.47
N ASP A 138 -1.68 -18.90 -28.49
CA ASP A 138 -2.90 -18.10 -28.53
C ASP A 138 -3.92 -18.70 -27.56
N VAL A 139 -4.62 -17.82 -26.84
CA VAL A 139 -5.74 -18.20 -25.96
C VAL A 139 -7.04 -17.89 -26.70
N ALA A 140 -8.03 -18.77 -26.59
CA ALA A 140 -9.34 -18.53 -27.17
C ALA A 140 -9.97 -17.24 -26.59
N GLU A 141 -10.63 -16.46 -27.44
CA GLU A 141 -11.39 -15.30 -26.99
C GLU A 141 -12.49 -15.73 -25.99
N PRO A 142 -12.76 -14.92 -24.95
CA PRO A 142 -13.79 -15.23 -23.99
C PRO A 142 -15.17 -15.19 -24.65
N MET A 143 -16.10 -16.00 -24.16
CA MET A 143 -17.49 -15.90 -24.56
C MET A 143 -18.09 -14.60 -24.03
N GLU A 144 -18.75 -13.84 -24.91
CA GLU A 144 -19.45 -12.62 -24.55
C GLU A 144 -20.95 -12.87 -24.32
N ARG A 145 -21.54 -12.07 -23.42
CA ARG A 145 -22.98 -12.04 -23.18
C ARG A 145 -23.47 -10.60 -23.34
N PRO A 146 -24.63 -10.37 -23.99
CA PRO A 146 -25.25 -9.05 -24.01
C PRO A 146 -25.43 -8.52 -22.58
N ILE A 147 -25.10 -7.25 -22.37
CA ILE A 147 -25.28 -6.57 -21.09
C ILE A 147 -26.72 -6.08 -21.00
N GLU A 148 -27.43 -6.50 -19.97
CA GLU A 148 -28.69 -5.86 -19.55
C GLU A 148 -28.34 -4.74 -18.57
N ALA A 149 -28.81 -3.52 -18.86
CA ALA A 149 -28.56 -2.35 -18.03
C ALA A 149 -29.39 -2.43 -16.73
N GLU A 150 -28.92 -3.21 -15.77
CA GLU A 150 -29.50 -3.29 -14.43
C GLU A 150 -28.75 -2.37 -13.45
N PRO A 151 -29.45 -1.64 -12.57
CA PRO A 151 -28.81 -0.91 -11.49
C PRO A 151 -27.99 -1.86 -10.60
N MET A 152 -26.74 -1.51 -10.33
CA MET A 152 -25.83 -2.23 -9.42
C MET A 152 -25.57 -1.43 -8.14
N PRO A 153 -26.61 -1.19 -7.29
CA PRO A 153 -26.44 -0.42 -6.07
C PRO A 153 -25.37 -1.04 -5.16
N ARG A 154 -24.69 -0.17 -4.41
CA ARG A 154 -23.71 -0.61 -3.41
C ARG A 154 -24.40 -1.44 -2.33
N VAL A 155 -23.75 -2.49 -1.85
CA VAL A 155 -24.29 -3.33 -0.76
C VAL A 155 -24.48 -2.50 0.51
N SER A 156 -23.55 -1.57 0.80
CA SER A 156 -23.71 -0.60 1.88
C SER A 156 -24.97 0.26 1.74
N ALA A 157 -25.32 0.70 0.53
CA ALA A 157 -26.54 1.46 0.29
C ALA A 157 -27.82 0.62 0.50
N ILE A 158 -27.77 -0.69 0.24
CA ILE A 158 -28.86 -1.61 0.57
C ILE A 158 -29.04 -1.69 2.10
N LEU A 159 -27.95 -1.96 2.83
CA LEU A 159 -27.96 -2.03 4.29
C LEU A 159 -28.38 -0.70 4.95
N ALA A 160 -27.94 0.43 4.39
CA ALA A 160 -28.24 1.76 4.92
C ALA A 160 -29.73 2.12 4.83
N ARG A 161 -30.45 1.64 3.80
CA ARG A 161 -31.90 1.85 3.68
C ARG A 161 -32.69 1.26 4.85
N GLU A 162 -32.15 0.21 5.48
CA GLU A 162 -32.73 -0.45 6.65
C GLU A 162 -32.12 0.05 7.96
N GLY A 163 -31.19 1.01 7.92
CA GLY A 163 -30.47 1.50 9.11
C GLY A 163 -29.54 0.46 9.74
N LEU A 164 -29.11 -0.56 8.96
CA LEU A 164 -28.32 -1.68 9.47
C LEU A 164 -26.81 -1.42 9.48
N ILE A 165 -26.34 -0.37 8.81
CA ILE A 165 -24.93 0.01 8.74
C ILE A 165 -24.78 1.51 9.00
N GLU A 166 -23.69 1.90 9.63
CA GLU A 166 -23.35 3.32 9.78
C GLU A 166 -23.19 4.02 8.42
N ALA A 167 -23.56 5.30 8.38
CA ALA A 167 -23.35 6.16 7.22
C ALA A 167 -21.85 6.32 6.89
N ASP A 168 -21.53 6.81 5.69
CA ASP A 168 -20.15 7.12 5.27
C ASP A 168 -19.47 8.19 6.15
N GLY A 169 -20.24 8.90 6.97
CA GLY A 169 -19.82 10.05 7.77
C GLY A 169 -20.32 11.34 7.16
N ASP A 170 -20.51 12.37 7.99
CA ASP A 170 -20.87 13.71 7.55
C ASP A 170 -19.64 14.61 7.62
N MET A 171 -19.23 15.16 6.47
CA MET A 171 -18.27 16.26 6.41
C MET A 171 -19.00 17.51 5.90
N PRO A 172 -18.62 18.72 6.36
CA PRO A 172 -19.12 19.96 5.78
C PRO A 172 -18.96 19.96 4.25
N GLY A 173 -19.91 20.53 3.52
CA GLY A 173 -19.87 20.55 2.05
C GLY A 173 -18.68 21.34 1.47
N ASP A 174 -18.08 22.21 2.28
CA ASP A 174 -16.87 22.97 1.99
C ASP A 174 -15.59 22.32 2.59
N HIS A 175 -15.68 21.09 3.12
CA HIS A 175 -14.53 20.37 3.64
C HIS A 175 -13.53 20.10 2.53
N VAL A 176 -12.28 20.52 2.77
CA VAL A 176 -11.16 20.23 1.89
C VAL A 176 -10.41 19.03 2.48
N PRO A 177 -10.28 17.90 1.76
CA PRO A 177 -9.52 16.76 2.24
C PRO A 177 -8.07 17.14 2.57
N GLY A 178 -7.55 16.61 3.68
CA GLY A 178 -6.13 16.79 4.02
C GLY A 178 -5.20 16.19 2.95
N ASP A 179 -3.97 16.71 2.85
CA ASP A 179 -3.00 16.26 1.84
C ASP A 179 -1.60 16.02 2.44
N ILE A 180 -1.29 14.76 2.73
CA ILE A 180 0.01 14.32 3.27
C ILE A 180 1.18 14.56 2.31
N THR A 181 0.91 14.94 1.06
CA THR A 181 1.94 15.30 0.09
C THR A 181 2.31 16.79 0.14
N ARG A 182 1.59 17.59 0.95
CA ARG A 182 1.82 19.01 1.16
C ARG A 182 2.04 19.37 2.63
N GLU A 183 1.37 18.66 3.53
CA GLU A 183 1.40 18.91 4.96
C GLU A 183 2.02 17.72 5.70
N PRO A 184 2.88 17.96 6.70
CA PRO A 184 3.45 16.90 7.51
C PRO A 184 2.39 16.21 8.35
N LEU A 185 2.59 14.92 8.62
CA LEU A 185 1.68 14.11 9.44
C LEU A 185 1.63 14.63 10.89
N GLN A 186 0.44 14.70 11.46
CA GLN A 186 0.19 14.99 12.87
C GLN A 186 -0.84 14.01 13.41
N PHE A 187 -0.57 13.45 14.59
CA PHE A 187 -1.45 12.50 15.27
C PHE A 187 -2.22 13.21 16.40
N PRO A 188 -3.50 12.88 16.64
CA PRO A 188 -4.31 11.95 15.86
C PRO A 188 -4.74 12.53 14.49
N MET A 189 -4.84 11.66 13.49
CA MET A 189 -5.19 12.00 12.11
C MET A 189 -6.70 11.96 11.88
N ALA A 190 -7.19 12.78 10.95
CA ALA A 190 -8.52 12.61 10.39
C ALA A 190 -8.57 11.39 9.44
N ARG A 191 -9.76 10.80 9.28
CA ARG A 191 -9.94 9.55 8.51
C ARG A 191 -9.56 9.68 7.04
N ASP A 192 -9.83 10.82 6.41
CA ASP A 192 -9.43 11.13 5.04
C ASP A 192 -7.90 11.07 4.87
N ILE A 193 -7.15 11.65 5.81
CA ILE A 193 -5.68 11.63 5.83
C ILE A 193 -5.17 10.20 6.07
N ARG A 194 -5.80 9.43 6.96
CA ARG A 194 -5.45 8.01 7.16
C ARG A 194 -5.69 7.18 5.91
N LEU A 195 -6.82 7.33 5.25
CA LEU A 195 -7.14 6.62 4.01
C LEU A 195 -6.15 7.01 2.90
N GLN A 196 -5.76 8.29 2.82
CA GLN A 196 -4.72 8.75 1.91
C GLN A 196 -3.38 8.03 2.19
N ALA A 197 -2.96 7.91 3.46
CA ALA A 197 -1.75 7.19 3.83
C ALA A 197 -1.86 5.68 3.56
N LEU A 198 -2.97 5.03 3.89
CA LEU A 198 -3.16 3.58 3.67
C LEU A 198 -3.18 3.22 2.17
N SER A 199 -3.76 4.06 1.32
CA SER A 199 -3.71 3.85 -0.14
C SER A 199 -2.26 3.78 -0.66
N ARG A 200 -1.36 4.54 -0.02
CA ARG A 200 0.07 4.64 -0.32
C ARG A 200 0.94 3.61 0.38
N GLY A 201 0.40 2.94 1.39
CA GLY A 201 1.14 2.00 2.23
C GLY A 201 1.52 0.71 1.53
N ASP A 202 2.54 0.03 2.03
CA ASP A 202 3.01 -1.24 1.52
C ASP A 202 1.94 -2.32 1.65
N GLU A 203 1.66 -3.01 0.55
CA GLU A 203 0.63 -4.04 0.52
C GLU A 203 0.92 -5.21 1.47
N GLY A 204 2.18 -5.62 1.62
CA GLY A 204 2.56 -6.73 2.50
C GLY A 204 2.39 -6.38 3.98
N PHE A 205 2.83 -5.18 4.38
CA PHE A 205 2.69 -4.67 5.74
C PHE A 205 1.21 -4.54 6.15
N LEU A 206 0.39 -3.89 5.32
CA LEU A 206 -1.03 -3.72 5.62
C LEU A 206 -1.78 -5.05 5.60
N LEU A 207 -1.41 -5.98 4.71
CA LEU A 207 -1.97 -7.33 4.72
C LEU A 207 -1.66 -8.06 6.03
N ALA A 208 -0.43 -7.97 6.52
CA ALA A 208 -0.03 -8.60 7.77
C ALA A 208 -0.79 -8.02 8.97
N LEU A 209 -0.95 -6.69 9.03
CA LEU A 209 -1.76 -6.02 10.05
C LEU A 209 -3.22 -6.43 9.97
N GLY A 210 -3.84 -6.35 8.79
CA GLY A 210 -5.22 -6.79 8.56
C GLY A 210 -5.43 -8.25 8.96
N TYR A 211 -4.51 -9.14 8.59
CA TYR A 211 -4.54 -10.55 8.98
C TYR A 211 -4.41 -10.74 10.51
N SER A 212 -3.61 -9.93 11.20
CA SER A 212 -3.50 -10.00 12.66
C SER A 212 -4.85 -9.73 13.36
N THR A 213 -5.67 -8.82 12.83
CA THR A 213 -7.02 -8.55 13.36
C THR A 213 -7.94 -9.75 13.21
N GLN A 214 -7.83 -10.49 12.10
CA GLN A 214 -8.58 -11.72 11.86
C GLN A 214 -8.14 -12.85 12.80
N ARG A 215 -6.89 -12.81 13.26
CA ARG A 215 -6.30 -13.76 14.22
C ARG A 215 -6.60 -13.42 15.68
N GLY A 216 -7.30 -12.31 15.95
CA GLY A 216 -7.76 -11.93 17.29
C GLY A 216 -7.05 -10.74 17.92
N TYR A 217 -6.03 -10.18 17.27
CA TYR A 217 -5.36 -8.96 17.73
C TYR A 217 -6.22 -7.75 17.33
N ALA A 218 -7.11 -7.32 18.24
CA ALA A 218 -8.19 -6.36 17.95
C ALA A 218 -9.24 -6.87 16.96
N ARG A 219 -9.94 -7.94 17.37
CA ARG A 219 -10.94 -8.61 16.53
C ARG A 219 -12.12 -7.69 16.20
N ASN A 220 -12.37 -7.47 14.91
CA ASN A 220 -13.46 -6.63 14.39
C ASN A 220 -14.48 -7.39 13.49
N HIS A 221 -14.37 -8.73 13.41
CA HIS A 221 -15.22 -9.67 12.63
C HIS A 221 -15.64 -9.12 11.24
N PRO A 222 -14.71 -9.09 10.27
CA PRO A 222 -14.99 -8.51 8.96
C PRO A 222 -15.76 -9.47 8.04
N PHE A 223 -16.65 -8.91 7.24
CA PHE A 223 -17.28 -9.52 6.09
C PHE A 223 -17.04 -8.65 4.86
N VAL A 224 -16.77 -9.27 3.71
CA VAL A 224 -16.72 -8.53 2.45
C VAL A 224 -18.15 -8.13 2.08
N GLY A 225 -18.49 -6.89 2.40
CA GLY A 225 -19.76 -6.28 1.99
C GLY A 225 -19.81 -6.20 0.47
N GLU A 226 -18.77 -5.62 -0.13
CA GLU A 226 -18.62 -5.60 -1.58
C GLU A 226 -17.16 -5.38 -1.99
N ILE A 227 -16.73 -6.06 -3.06
CA ILE A 227 -15.55 -5.70 -3.85
C ILE A 227 -16.04 -5.43 -5.27
N ARG A 228 -15.70 -4.27 -5.82
CA ARG A 228 -15.97 -3.94 -7.22
C ARG A 228 -14.71 -3.41 -7.90
N ILE A 229 -14.52 -3.81 -9.15
CA ILE A 229 -13.42 -3.39 -10.01
C ILE A 229 -14.01 -2.89 -11.31
N GLY A 230 -13.52 -1.76 -11.79
CA GLY A 230 -13.99 -1.19 -13.02
C GLY A 230 -13.44 0.19 -13.29
N ALA A 231 -13.82 0.76 -14.42
CA ALA A 231 -13.47 2.11 -14.80
C ALA A 231 -14.42 3.13 -14.14
N VAL A 232 -13.84 4.20 -13.59
CA VAL A 232 -14.59 5.38 -13.13
C VAL A 232 -14.14 6.59 -13.94
N GLU A 233 -15.09 7.42 -14.35
CA GLU A 233 -14.78 8.68 -15.03
C GLU A 233 -14.24 9.71 -14.05
N LEU A 234 -13.26 10.48 -14.51
CA LEU A 234 -12.69 11.61 -13.81
C LEU A 234 -13.20 12.89 -14.46
N GLU A 235 -13.66 13.81 -13.64
CA GLU A 235 -14.11 15.13 -14.09
C GLU A 235 -13.30 16.22 -13.40
N LEU A 236 -13.11 17.34 -14.07
CA LEU A 236 -12.41 18.51 -13.57
C LEU A 236 -13.32 19.72 -13.65
N GLU A 237 -13.46 20.46 -12.54
CA GLU A 237 -14.05 21.79 -12.58
C GLU A 237 -13.03 22.80 -13.14
N VAL A 238 -13.40 23.45 -14.22
CA VAL A 238 -12.59 24.48 -14.89
C VAL A 238 -13.26 25.82 -14.62
N PRO A 239 -12.60 26.81 -13.98
CA PRO A 239 -13.22 28.08 -13.60
C PRO A 239 -13.94 28.82 -14.72
N GLU A 240 -13.47 28.66 -15.96
CA GLU A 240 -14.01 29.28 -17.16
C GLU A 240 -15.27 28.58 -17.70
N LEU A 241 -15.61 27.38 -17.22
CA LEU A 241 -16.73 26.57 -17.70
C LEU A 241 -17.77 26.35 -16.59
N PRO A 242 -19.09 26.47 -16.89
CA PRO A 242 -20.14 26.32 -15.89
C PRO A 242 -20.50 24.85 -15.58
N PHE A 243 -19.67 23.90 -15.99
CA PHE A 243 -19.87 22.46 -15.80
C PHE A 243 -18.51 21.74 -15.69
N ALA A 244 -18.51 20.58 -15.04
CA ALA A 244 -17.32 19.73 -14.95
C ALA A 244 -17.00 19.07 -16.31
N VAL A 245 -15.72 19.02 -16.67
CA VAL A 245 -15.25 18.48 -17.95
C VAL A 245 -14.68 17.08 -17.74
N PRO A 246 -15.04 16.09 -18.58
CA PRO A 246 -14.45 14.77 -18.51
C PRO A 246 -12.95 14.81 -18.87
N LEU A 247 -12.12 14.26 -18.00
CA LEU A 247 -10.66 14.16 -18.17
C LEU A 247 -10.24 12.79 -18.74
N GLY A 248 -11.06 11.76 -18.51
CA GLY A 248 -10.78 10.38 -18.87
C GLY A 248 -11.28 9.43 -17.80
N SER A 249 -10.78 8.19 -17.79
CA SER A 249 -11.18 7.18 -16.81
C SER A 249 -9.97 6.52 -16.16
N VAL A 250 -10.14 6.12 -14.91
CA VAL A 250 -9.17 5.29 -14.19
C VAL A 250 -9.82 3.98 -13.78
N ARG A 251 -9.08 2.87 -13.90
CA ARG A 251 -9.50 1.58 -13.35
C ARG A 251 -9.18 1.57 -11.86
N VAL A 252 -10.17 1.25 -11.04
CA VAL A 252 -10.01 1.18 -9.58
C VAL A 252 -10.63 -0.09 -9.02
N THR A 253 -10.12 -0.50 -7.87
CA THR A 253 -10.75 -1.51 -7.01
C THR A 253 -11.26 -0.84 -5.75
N GLU A 254 -12.57 -0.88 -5.52
CA GLU A 254 -13.22 -0.45 -4.26
C GLU A 254 -13.55 -1.69 -3.42
N CYS A 255 -13.18 -1.65 -2.14
CA CYS A 255 -13.54 -2.66 -1.15
C CYS A 255 -14.28 -2.00 0.02
N GLN A 256 -15.48 -2.50 0.31
CA GLN A 256 -16.27 -2.12 1.47
C GLN A 256 -16.41 -3.33 2.40
N MET A 257 -15.81 -3.22 3.58
CA MET A 257 -15.93 -4.22 4.63
C MET A 257 -17.10 -3.85 5.57
N VAL A 258 -17.89 -4.85 5.93
CA VAL A 258 -18.89 -4.77 7.00
C VAL A 258 -18.27 -5.42 8.23
N ASN A 259 -18.29 -4.73 9.36
CA ASN A 259 -17.66 -5.15 10.60
C ASN A 259 -18.68 -5.23 11.73
N GLN A 260 -18.34 -5.94 12.80
CA GLN A 260 -19.26 -6.20 13.91
C GLN A 260 -19.97 -4.94 14.39
N PHE A 261 -21.25 -5.12 14.73
CA PHE A 261 -22.13 -4.03 15.10
C PHE A 261 -21.72 -3.39 16.42
N LYS A 262 -21.94 -2.08 16.52
CA LYS A 262 -21.88 -1.33 17.77
C LYS A 262 -23.23 -0.63 17.94
N GLY A 263 -23.70 -0.58 19.18
CA GLY A 263 -24.91 0.15 19.56
C GLY A 263 -24.60 1.00 20.78
N SER A 264 -25.34 2.09 20.95
CA SER A 264 -25.25 2.93 22.15
C SER A 264 -26.64 3.25 22.68
N ALA A 265 -26.72 3.91 23.84
CA ALA A 265 -27.99 4.44 24.31
C ALA A 265 -28.61 5.50 23.36
N LYS A 266 -27.81 6.08 22.44
CA LYS A 266 -28.22 7.12 21.50
C LYS A 266 -28.47 6.63 20.07
N ALA A 267 -27.93 5.47 19.70
CA ALA A 267 -28.02 4.94 18.33
C ALA A 267 -28.35 3.44 18.35
N PRO A 268 -29.28 2.97 17.49
CA PRO A 268 -29.60 1.55 17.40
C PRO A 268 -28.36 0.74 17.00
N PRO A 269 -28.30 -0.57 17.37
CA PRO A 269 -27.21 -1.43 16.93
C PRO A 269 -27.12 -1.47 15.40
N GLN A 270 -25.97 -1.05 14.87
CA GLN A 270 -25.70 -1.03 13.44
C GLN A 270 -24.29 -1.57 13.19
N PHE A 271 -24.08 -2.20 12.04
CA PHE A 271 -22.75 -2.59 11.58
C PHE A 271 -21.84 -1.39 11.43
N THR A 272 -20.57 -1.61 11.72
CA THR A 272 -19.51 -0.65 11.39
C THR A 272 -18.90 -1.01 10.04
N ARG A 273 -18.03 -0.15 9.51
CA ARG A 273 -17.43 -0.36 8.18
C ARG A 273 -15.96 -0.01 8.07
N GLY A 274 -15.31 -0.68 7.14
CA GLY A 274 -13.96 -0.37 6.65
C GLY A 274 -13.97 -0.08 5.16
N TYR A 275 -13.07 0.78 4.70
CA TYR A 275 -13.02 1.24 3.31
C TYR A 275 -11.62 1.14 2.70
N GLY A 276 -11.55 0.66 1.46
CA GLY A 276 -10.33 0.65 0.67
C GLY A 276 -10.59 0.99 -0.79
N LEU A 277 -9.73 1.82 -1.37
CA LEU A 277 -9.80 2.23 -2.78
C LEU A 277 -8.39 2.33 -3.34
N VAL A 278 -8.10 1.61 -4.43
CA VAL A 278 -6.78 1.55 -5.07
C VAL A 278 -6.88 1.47 -6.58
N PHE A 279 -5.79 1.78 -7.28
CA PHE A 279 -5.72 1.72 -8.72
C PHE A 279 -5.63 0.27 -9.24
N GLY A 280 -6.19 0.06 -10.43
CA GLY A 280 -6.14 -1.20 -11.15
C GLY A 280 -6.85 -2.34 -10.43
N GLN A 281 -6.40 -3.57 -10.67
CA GLN A 281 -6.90 -4.79 -10.07
C GLN A 281 -6.02 -5.19 -8.87
N SER A 282 -6.25 -4.56 -7.71
CA SER A 282 -5.47 -4.82 -6.48
C SER A 282 -6.37 -5.11 -5.28
N GLU A 283 -7.17 -6.17 -5.40
CA GLU A 283 -8.16 -6.58 -4.38
C GLU A 283 -7.53 -6.82 -3.01
N ARG A 284 -6.39 -7.53 -2.97
CA ARG A 284 -5.70 -7.84 -1.73
C ARG A 284 -5.29 -6.57 -0.97
N LYS A 285 -4.75 -5.57 -1.68
CA LYS A 285 -4.44 -4.26 -1.11
C LYS A 285 -5.71 -3.54 -0.65
N ALA A 286 -6.76 -3.49 -1.47
CA ALA A 286 -8.02 -2.82 -1.12
C ALA A 286 -8.65 -3.42 0.15
N MET A 287 -8.65 -4.76 0.26
CA MET A 287 -9.13 -5.47 1.44
C MET A 287 -8.26 -5.18 2.67
N ALA A 288 -6.94 -5.23 2.54
CA ALA A 288 -6.02 -4.91 3.63
C ALA A 288 -6.20 -3.48 4.13
N MET A 289 -6.36 -2.52 3.21
CA MET A 289 -6.68 -1.14 3.50
C MET A 289 -8.01 -1.00 4.26
N ALA A 290 -9.07 -1.68 3.82
CA ALA A 290 -10.38 -1.63 4.50
C ALA A 290 -10.33 -2.22 5.92
N LEU A 291 -9.57 -3.30 6.13
CA LEU A 291 -9.37 -3.89 7.45
C LEU A 291 -8.60 -2.95 8.38
N CYS A 292 -7.53 -2.32 7.88
CA CYS A 292 -6.72 -1.37 8.65
C CYS A 292 -7.49 -0.08 8.93
N ASP A 293 -8.24 0.47 7.96
CA ASP A 293 -9.12 1.63 8.16
C ASP A 293 -10.06 1.38 9.33
N ARG A 294 -10.78 0.26 9.34
CA ARG A 294 -11.68 -0.06 10.46
C ARG A 294 -10.94 -0.19 11.79
N ALA A 295 -9.76 -0.80 11.81
CA ALA A 295 -8.99 -0.96 13.05
C ALA A 295 -8.51 0.40 13.60
N LEU A 296 -8.12 1.32 12.73
CA LEU A 296 -7.68 2.67 13.09
C LEU A 296 -8.82 3.60 13.55
N ARG A 297 -10.07 3.20 13.36
CA ARG A 297 -11.24 3.90 13.91
C ARG A 297 -11.54 3.54 15.37
N ALA A 298 -10.62 2.89 16.07
CA ALA A 298 -10.79 2.48 17.46
C ALA A 298 -11.22 3.65 18.37
N SER A 299 -10.54 4.80 18.27
CA SER A 299 -10.87 5.99 19.07
C SER A 299 -12.25 6.57 18.74
N GLU A 300 -12.59 6.69 17.45
CA GLU A 300 -13.91 7.14 16.96
C GLU A 300 -15.06 6.28 17.49
N LEU A 301 -14.78 4.99 17.62
CA LEU A 301 -15.76 4.02 18.07
C LEU A 301 -15.74 3.87 19.59
N GLY A 302 -14.76 4.39 20.32
CA GLY A 302 -14.59 4.16 21.75
C GLY A 302 -14.19 2.71 22.04
N GLU A 303 -13.17 2.22 21.35
CA GLU A 303 -12.52 0.93 21.54
C GLU A 303 -11.13 1.15 22.14
N ASP A 304 -10.70 0.26 23.04
CA ASP A 304 -9.34 0.30 23.57
C ASP A 304 -8.33 -0.12 22.48
N VAL A 305 -7.16 0.52 22.48
CA VAL A 305 -6.03 0.17 21.61
C VAL A 305 -5.26 -0.97 22.28
N VAL A 306 -5.49 -2.20 21.81
CA VAL A 306 -4.90 -3.43 22.40
C VAL A 306 -3.97 -4.18 21.45
N ALA A 307 -3.85 -3.70 20.20
CA ALA A 307 -3.02 -4.32 19.18
C ALA A 307 -2.41 -3.28 18.23
N ALA A 308 -1.30 -3.66 17.59
CA ALA A 308 -0.59 -2.81 16.64
C ALA A 308 -1.48 -2.29 15.49
N ALA A 309 -2.45 -3.07 15.02
CA ALA A 309 -3.35 -2.64 13.94
C ALA A 309 -4.31 -1.49 14.33
N GLN A 310 -4.49 -1.23 15.63
CA GLN A 310 -5.27 -0.09 16.16
C GLN A 310 -4.39 1.12 16.53
N ASP A 311 -3.07 0.93 16.61
CA ASP A 311 -2.13 1.98 16.96
C ASP A 311 -1.86 2.85 15.73
N GLU A 312 -2.51 4.02 15.68
CA GLU A 312 -2.48 4.92 14.53
C GLU A 312 -1.07 5.38 14.16
N GLU A 313 -0.27 5.78 15.15
CA GLU A 313 1.10 6.24 14.91
C GLU A 313 1.97 5.09 14.42
N PHE A 314 1.85 3.91 15.02
CA PHE A 314 2.59 2.73 14.59
C PHE A 314 2.22 2.32 13.16
N VAL A 315 0.94 2.23 12.82
CA VAL A 315 0.53 1.78 11.47
C VAL A 315 0.95 2.79 10.42
N ILE A 316 0.63 4.07 10.60
CA ILE A 316 0.86 5.07 9.55
C ILE A 316 2.35 5.30 9.33
N SER A 317 3.14 5.45 10.40
CA SER A 317 4.58 5.76 10.31
C SER A 317 5.43 4.65 9.70
N HIS A 318 4.93 3.41 9.67
CA HIS A 318 5.64 2.24 9.14
C HIS A 318 5.01 1.68 7.86
N SER A 319 3.99 2.35 7.32
CA SER A 319 3.28 1.87 6.14
C SER A 319 3.94 2.25 4.81
N ASP A 320 4.55 3.43 4.66
CA ASP A 320 5.11 3.86 3.37
C ASP A 320 6.48 3.17 3.11
N ASN A 321 6.52 2.21 2.17
CA ASN A 321 7.76 1.50 1.87
C ASN A 321 8.85 2.38 1.26
N VAL A 322 8.54 3.55 0.68
CA VAL A 322 9.55 4.49 0.20
C VAL A 322 10.34 5.06 1.38
N GLN A 323 9.66 5.34 2.50
CA GLN A 323 10.32 5.78 3.73
C GLN A 323 11.06 4.61 4.39
N ALA A 324 10.39 3.46 4.54
CA ALA A 324 10.97 2.29 5.20
C ALA A 324 12.22 1.78 4.47
N THR A 325 12.17 1.64 3.14
CA THR A 325 13.32 1.18 2.34
C THR A 325 14.46 2.18 2.45
N GLY A 326 14.19 3.48 2.29
CA GLY A 326 15.21 4.52 2.40
C GLY A 326 15.93 4.48 3.74
N PHE A 327 15.17 4.31 4.83
CA PHE A 327 15.72 4.26 6.18
C PHE A 327 16.33 2.91 6.56
N VAL A 328 15.97 1.78 5.97
CA VAL A 328 16.68 0.51 6.23
C VAL A 328 17.96 0.47 5.41
N GLU A 329 17.88 0.85 4.13
CA GLU A 329 18.99 0.77 3.20
C GLU A 329 20.08 1.81 3.44
N HIS A 330 19.78 2.93 4.12
CA HIS A 330 20.79 3.93 4.45
C HIS A 330 21.94 3.33 5.27
N LEU A 331 21.73 2.23 6.00
CA LEU A 331 22.77 1.53 6.77
C LEU A 331 23.94 1.06 5.90
N LYS A 332 23.77 0.97 4.57
CA LYS A 332 24.84 0.71 3.59
C LYS A 332 25.82 1.90 3.45
N LEU A 333 25.40 3.10 3.84
CA LEU A 333 26.22 4.31 3.80
C LEU A 333 27.30 4.28 4.89
N PRO A 334 28.37 5.08 4.74
CA PRO A 334 29.46 5.08 5.71
C PRO A 334 29.03 5.63 7.08
N HIS A 335 29.00 4.76 8.10
CA HIS A 335 28.75 5.09 9.52
C HIS A 335 30.01 4.94 10.39
N TYR A 336 31.20 4.99 9.77
CA TYR A 336 32.46 4.67 10.45
C TYR A 336 32.81 5.65 11.58
N VAL A 337 32.31 6.90 11.55
CA VAL A 337 32.55 7.88 12.62
C VAL A 337 31.79 7.49 13.88
N ASP A 338 30.47 7.29 13.77
CA ASP A 338 29.63 6.88 14.89
C ASP A 338 30.08 5.52 15.45
N PHE A 339 30.45 4.59 14.57
CA PHE A 339 30.98 3.30 14.98
C PHE A 339 32.32 3.41 15.73
N GLN A 340 33.20 4.38 15.41
CA GLN A 340 34.41 4.61 16.20
C GLN A 340 34.08 5.07 17.63
N ALA A 341 33.08 5.94 17.80
CA ALA A 341 32.67 6.38 19.13
C ALA A 341 32.16 5.22 19.99
N GLU A 342 31.36 4.32 19.40
CA GLU A 342 30.91 3.09 20.05
C GLU A 342 32.07 2.14 20.37
N LEU A 343 33.01 1.95 19.44
CA LEU A 343 34.21 1.13 19.68
C LEU A 343 35.03 1.65 20.86
N ASP A 344 35.20 2.96 20.97
CA ASP A 344 35.96 3.56 22.06
C ASP A 344 35.23 3.44 23.40
N LEU A 345 33.90 3.51 23.43
CA LEU A 345 33.11 3.20 24.62
C LEU A 345 33.29 1.74 25.05
N VAL A 346 33.11 0.79 24.13
CA VAL A 346 33.26 -0.65 24.41
C VAL A 346 34.68 -0.97 24.89
N ARG A 347 35.71 -0.37 24.28
CA ARG A 347 37.11 -0.54 24.72
C ARG A 347 37.34 -0.06 26.15
N ARG A 348 36.77 1.09 26.53
CA ARG A 348 36.86 1.61 27.90
C ARG A 348 36.17 0.68 28.89
N MET A 349 34.95 0.24 28.59
CA MET A 349 34.20 -0.70 29.45
C MET A 349 34.95 -2.03 29.64
N ARG A 350 35.59 -2.54 28.58
CA ARG A 350 36.44 -3.74 28.67
C ARG A 350 37.67 -3.51 29.54
N ALA A 351 38.37 -2.39 29.37
CA ALA A 351 39.53 -2.07 30.20
C ALA A 351 39.16 -1.93 31.69
N GLU A 352 38.01 -1.33 32.01
CA GLU A 352 37.49 -1.24 33.37
C GLU A 352 37.13 -2.62 33.96
N HIS A 353 36.52 -3.49 33.14
CA HIS A 353 36.19 -4.86 33.56
C HIS A 353 37.46 -5.67 33.85
N ASP A 354 38.44 -5.64 32.94
CA ASP A 354 39.71 -6.35 33.11
C ASP A 354 40.49 -5.84 34.34
N ALA A 355 40.44 -4.54 34.62
CA ALA A 355 41.05 -3.95 35.82
C ALA A 355 40.38 -4.46 37.11
N ARG A 356 39.04 -4.58 37.13
CA ARG A 356 38.29 -5.12 38.28
C ARG A 356 38.56 -6.60 38.50
N GLU A 357 38.59 -7.40 37.44
CA GLU A 357 38.92 -8.83 37.52
C GLU A 357 40.35 -9.05 38.03
N ASN A 358 41.33 -8.29 37.53
CA ASN A 358 42.70 -8.37 38.01
C ASN A 358 42.84 -7.95 39.49
N HIS A 359 42.06 -6.97 39.95
CA HIS A 359 42.02 -6.59 41.37
C HIS A 359 41.47 -7.73 42.24
N ARG A 360 40.33 -8.30 41.85
CA ARG A 360 39.68 -9.42 42.56
C ARG A 360 40.57 -10.66 42.63
N THR A 361 41.20 -11.03 41.52
CA THR A 361 42.14 -12.16 41.47
C THR A 361 43.40 -11.90 42.31
N GLY A 362 43.80 -10.64 42.44
CA GLY A 362 44.90 -10.21 43.30
C GLY A 362 44.57 -10.26 44.79
N GLU A 363 43.34 -9.93 45.17
CA GLU A 363 42.82 -10.03 46.54
C GLU A 363 42.66 -11.51 46.97
N GLU A 364 42.08 -12.36 46.11
CA GLU A 364 41.93 -13.79 46.38
C GLU A 364 43.29 -14.50 46.56
N LYS A 365 44.33 -14.09 45.80
CA LYS A 365 45.69 -14.59 45.97
C LYS A 365 46.40 -14.09 47.23
N ARG A 366 46.02 -12.93 47.75
CA ARG A 366 46.54 -12.40 49.03
C ARG A 366 45.89 -13.09 50.21
N GLU A 367 44.58 -13.29 50.18
CA GLU A 367 43.86 -14.06 51.21
C GLU A 367 44.28 -15.54 51.27
N ALA A 368 44.69 -16.14 50.15
CA ALA A 368 45.21 -17.52 50.13
C ALA A 368 46.68 -17.65 50.59
N ALA A 369 47.39 -16.53 50.78
CA ALA A 369 48.80 -16.50 51.17
C ALA A 369 49.04 -16.08 52.64
N GLU A 370 47.99 -15.65 53.34
CA GLU A 370 47.91 -15.48 54.80
C GLU A 370 47.35 -16.76 55.46
#